data_AF-A0A482VMJ8-F1
#
_entry.id   AF-A0A482VMJ8-F1
#
_cell.length_a   1.000
_cell.length_b   1.000
_cell.length_c   1.000
_cell.angle_alpha   90.00
_cell.angle_beta   90.00
_cell.angle_gamma   90.00
#
_symmetry.space_group_name_H-M   'P 1'
#
loop_
_entity.id
_entity.type
_entity.pdbx_description
1 polymer ?
#
loop_
_entity_poly.entity_id
_entity_poly.type
_entity_poly.pdbx_seq_one_letter_code
_entity_poly.pdbx_strand_id
1 'polypeptide(L)'
;KEILTSKPVWATVVASTSAIFRIFIILNQLPSYMAQVLHFSIEEIGLLSSLPHLVRYVVSTIACYVADKLRKTEKLSITTVRKLFTIASLGGGFLLFSLQAFWGTNSVISIIIFTGFFFWKAFDSAGFHSNSLDISPAYAGTIYELTNVFASAAGYVSTKIVALFIKERQNFEQWRYIFWIMVVIKRGTISEDNIDN
;
A
#
# COMPACT_ATOMS: atom_id res chain seq x y z
N LYS A 1 21.68 -11.14 -17.82
CA LYS A 1 22.56 -10.10 -17.22
C LYS A 1 22.04 -8.69 -17.49
N GLU A 2 21.60 -8.37 -18.71
CA GLU A 2 21.09 -7.01 -19.05
C GLU A 2 19.82 -6.57 -18.29
N ILE A 3 19.00 -7.52 -17.82
CA ILE A 3 17.76 -7.23 -17.08
C ILE A 3 18.04 -6.69 -15.67
N LEU A 4 19.07 -7.21 -15.00
CA LEU A 4 19.49 -6.75 -13.67
C LEU A 4 20.24 -5.40 -13.73
N THR A 5 20.56 -4.91 -14.92
CA THR A 5 21.16 -3.59 -15.15
C THR A 5 20.17 -2.59 -15.75
N SER A 6 18.94 -3.01 -16.02
CA SER A 6 17.93 -2.16 -16.64
C SER A 6 17.31 -1.20 -15.61
N LYS A 7 17.39 0.10 -15.88
CA LYS A 7 16.81 1.16 -15.04
C LYS A 7 15.30 0.97 -14.77
N PRO A 8 14.43 0.69 -15.76
CA PRO A 8 12.99 0.49 -15.50
C PRO A 8 12.68 -0.75 -14.65
N VAL A 9 13.53 -1.78 -14.66
CA VAL A 9 13.38 -2.95 -13.79
C VAL A 9 13.61 -2.56 -12.34
N TRP A 10 14.68 -1.80 -12.05
CA TRP A 10 14.95 -1.32 -10.70
C TRP A 10 13.93 -0.30 -10.20
N ALA A 11 13.43 0.59 -11.07
CA ALA A 11 12.35 1.52 -10.72
C ALA A 11 11.10 0.76 -10.25
N THR A 12 10.70 -0.29 -10.97
CA THR A 12 9.57 -1.15 -10.61
C THR A 12 9.81 -1.89 -9.28
N VAL A 13 11.03 -2.41 -9.06
CA VAL A 13 11.40 -3.10 -7.81
C VAL A 13 11.35 -2.12 -6.62
N VAL A 14 11.88 -0.91 -6.78
CA VAL A 14 11.87 0.13 -5.73
C VAL A 14 10.45 0.59 -5.41
N ALA A 15 9.62 0.84 -6.42
CA ALA A 15 8.22 1.21 -6.24
C ALA A 15 7.43 0.12 -5.51
N SER A 16 7.61 -1.14 -5.90
CA SER A 16 6.97 -2.31 -5.28
C SER A 16 7.44 -2.50 -3.83
N THR A 17 8.74 -2.42 -3.59
CA THR A 17 9.32 -2.54 -2.24
C THR A 17 8.82 -1.43 -1.32
N SER A 18 8.73 -0.19 -1.83
CA SER A 18 8.21 0.97 -1.11
C SER A 18 6.72 0.83 -0.78
N ALA A 19 5.94 0.22 -1.68
CA ALA A 19 4.55 -0.11 -1.43
C ALA A 19 4.41 -1.15 -0.32
N ILE A 20 5.23 -2.20 -0.35
CA ILE A 20 5.20 -3.28 0.63
C ILE A 20 5.68 -2.79 2.01
N PHE A 21 6.73 -1.97 2.05
CA PHE A 21 7.19 -1.31 3.28
C PHE A 21 6.05 -0.58 4.01
N ARG A 22 5.26 0.24 3.29
CA ARG A 22 4.14 1.00 3.87
C ARG A 22 3.02 0.10 4.38
N ILE A 23 2.68 -0.95 3.63
CA ILE A 23 1.65 -1.91 4.03
C ILE A 23 2.05 -2.63 5.30
N PHE A 24 3.31 -3.08 5.41
CA PHE A 24 3.78 -3.78 6.60
C PHE A 24 3.76 -2.91 7.84
N ILE A 25 4.08 -1.61 7.72
CA ILE A 25 3.92 -0.71 8.87
C ILE A 25 2.46 -0.69 9.29
N ILE A 26 1.52 -0.44 8.38
CA ILE A 26 0.11 -0.36 8.75
C ILE A 26 -0.37 -1.69 9.32
N LEU A 27 -0.05 -2.83 8.70
CA LEU A 27 -0.47 -4.14 9.18
C LEU A 27 0.04 -4.46 10.59
N ASN A 28 1.33 -4.27 10.82
CA ASN A 28 1.94 -4.64 12.10
C ASN A 28 1.58 -3.64 13.21
N GLN A 29 1.31 -2.40 12.84
CA GLN A 29 1.23 -1.28 13.77
C GLN A 29 -0.20 -0.78 13.98
N LEU A 30 -1.16 -1.16 13.14
CA LEU A 30 -2.58 -0.84 13.31
C LEU A 30 -3.13 -1.35 14.65
N PRO A 31 -2.88 -2.60 15.08
CA PRO A 31 -3.35 -3.08 16.39
C PRO A 31 -2.69 -2.32 17.55
N SER A 32 -1.38 -2.06 17.45
CA SER A 32 -0.63 -1.30 18.46
C SER A 32 -1.11 0.15 18.55
N TYR A 33 -1.44 0.78 17.42
CA TYR A 33 -2.00 2.13 17.38
C TYR A 33 -3.39 2.18 18.04
N MET A 34 -4.26 1.21 17.71
CA MET A 34 -5.59 1.10 18.32
C MET A 34 -5.53 0.86 19.84
N ALA A 35 -4.56 0.06 20.31
CA ALA A 35 -4.35 -0.18 21.73
C ALA A 35 -3.77 1.04 22.46
N GLN A 36 -2.69 1.62 21.93
CA GLN A 36 -1.87 2.60 22.65
C GLN A 36 -2.38 4.04 22.51
N VAL A 37 -2.90 4.41 21.34
CA VAL A 37 -3.32 5.78 21.03
C VAL A 37 -4.83 5.94 21.16
N LEU A 38 -5.59 4.93 20.75
CA LEU A 38 -7.06 4.99 20.74
C LEU A 38 -7.68 4.35 21.98
N HIS A 39 -6.86 3.71 22.84
CA HIS A 39 -7.26 3.08 24.10
C HIS A 39 -8.40 2.06 23.98
N PHE A 40 -8.52 1.38 22.83
CA PHE A 40 -9.51 0.33 22.63
C PHE A 40 -9.17 -0.94 23.41
N SER A 41 -10.21 -1.68 23.82
CA SER A 41 -10.03 -3.01 24.40
C SER A 41 -9.53 -4.02 23.37
N ILE A 42 -8.91 -5.11 23.83
CA ILE A 42 -8.36 -6.17 22.96
C ILE A 42 -9.46 -6.78 22.06
N GLU A 43 -10.68 -6.91 22.58
CA GLU A 43 -11.84 -7.42 21.84
C GLU A 43 -12.24 -6.49 20.68
N GLU A 44 -12.31 -5.18 20.96
CA GLU A 44 -12.61 -4.16 19.95
C GLU A 44 -11.52 -4.05 18.89
N ILE A 45 -10.24 -4.18 19.28
CA ILE A 45 -9.11 -4.15 18.34
C ILE A 45 -9.22 -5.29 17.34
N GLY A 46 -9.60 -6.50 17.77
CA GLY A 46 -9.77 -7.64 16.87
C GLY A 46 -10.84 -7.38 15.81
N LEU A 47 -12.00 -6.87 16.24
CA LEU A 47 -13.10 -6.52 15.33
C LEU A 47 -12.72 -5.35 14.40
N LEU A 48 -12.20 -4.26 14.94
CA LEU A 48 -11.89 -3.03 14.19
C LEU A 48 -10.71 -3.18 13.24
N SER A 49 -9.70 -3.99 13.59
CA SER A 49 -8.57 -4.29 12.68
C SER A 49 -8.96 -5.23 11.54
N SER A 50 -9.97 -6.08 11.75
CA SER A 50 -10.48 -6.96 10.69
C SER A 50 -11.27 -6.22 9.60
N LEU A 51 -11.91 -5.10 9.94
CA LEU A 51 -12.81 -4.35 9.05
C LEU A 51 -12.09 -3.82 7.80
N PRO A 52 -10.93 -3.11 7.88
CA PRO A 52 -10.18 -2.69 6.70
C PRO A 52 -9.76 -3.86 5.79
N HIS A 53 -9.44 -5.01 6.38
CA HIS A 53 -9.07 -6.21 5.61
C HIS A 53 -10.25 -6.81 4.86
N LEU A 54 -11.41 -6.89 5.50
CA LEU A 54 -12.64 -7.35 4.88
C LEU A 54 -13.05 -6.44 3.72
N VAL A 55 -13.01 -5.11 3.93
CA VAL A 55 -13.28 -4.12 2.88
C VAL A 55 -12.34 -4.31 1.71
N ARG A 56 -11.02 -4.45 1.95
CA ARG A 56 -10.05 -4.71 0.87
C ARG A 56 -10.41 -5.96 0.08
N TYR A 57 -10.77 -7.05 0.76
CA TYR A 57 -11.11 -8.31 0.11
C TYR A 57 -12.34 -8.19 -0.81
N VAL A 58 -13.43 -7.63 -0.28
CA VAL A 58 -14.68 -7.46 -1.03
C VAL A 58 -14.48 -6.53 -2.22
N VAL A 59 -13.85 -5.36 -2.00
CA VAL A 59 -13.63 -4.38 -3.06
C VAL A 59 -12.67 -4.91 -4.13
N SER A 60 -11.62 -5.64 -3.73
CA SER A 60 -10.69 -6.25 -4.68
C SER A 60 -11.40 -7.27 -5.57
N THR A 61 -12.31 -8.07 -5.01
CA THR A 61 -13.07 -9.06 -5.77
C THR A 61 -13.99 -8.39 -6.79
N ILE A 62 -14.70 -7.33 -6.36
CA ILE A 62 -15.55 -6.54 -7.25
C ILE A 62 -14.72 -5.84 -8.34
N ALA A 63 -13.57 -5.26 -7.97
CA ALA A 63 -12.68 -4.58 -8.91
C ALA A 63 -12.15 -5.54 -9.99
N CYS A 64 -11.73 -6.75 -9.61
CA CYS A 64 -11.32 -7.78 -10.56
C CYS A 64 -12.47 -8.19 -11.49
N TYR A 65 -13.67 -8.44 -10.94
CA TYR A 65 -14.84 -8.79 -11.75
C TYR A 65 -15.22 -7.69 -12.75
N VAL A 66 -15.19 -6.42 -12.33
CA VAL A 66 -15.45 -5.27 -13.20
C VAL A 66 -14.36 -5.14 -14.26
N ALA A 67 -13.09 -5.32 -13.90
CA ALA A 67 -11.97 -5.30 -14.85
C ALA A 67 -12.13 -6.39 -15.93
N ASP A 68 -12.49 -7.61 -15.55
CA ASP A 68 -12.71 -8.71 -16.49
C ASP A 68 -13.93 -8.45 -17.39
N LYS A 69 -15.00 -7.87 -16.85
CA LYS A 69 -16.17 -7.49 -17.65
C LYS A 69 -15.85 -6.37 -18.64
N LEU A 70 -15.08 -5.36 -18.24
CA LEU A 70 -14.60 -4.30 -19.14
C LEU A 70 -13.71 -4.88 -20.25
N ARG A 71 -12.82 -5.81 -19.92
CA ARG A 71 -11.97 -6.48 -20.91
C ARG A 71 -12.80 -7.25 -21.94
N LYS A 72 -13.86 -7.97 -21.50
CA LYS A 72 -14.78 -8.72 -22.38
C LYS A 72 -15.62 -7.83 -23.31
N THR A 73 -15.79 -6.56 -23.00
CA THR A 73 -16.55 -5.64 -23.87
C THR A 73 -15.78 -5.20 -25.12
N GLU A 74 -14.47 -5.45 -25.22
CA GLU A 74 -13.56 -5.06 -26.32
C GLU A 74 -13.53 -3.55 -26.67
N LYS A 75 -14.34 -2.73 -26.00
CA LYS A 75 -14.42 -1.27 -26.19
C LYS A 75 -13.21 -0.52 -25.63
N LEU A 76 -12.45 -1.13 -24.73
CA LEU A 76 -11.28 -0.54 -24.08
C LEU A 76 -10.09 -1.48 -24.17
N SER A 77 -8.91 -0.94 -24.49
CA SER A 77 -7.67 -1.71 -24.47
C SER A 77 -7.36 -2.20 -23.06
N ILE A 78 -6.75 -3.38 -22.94
CA ILE A 78 -6.34 -3.98 -21.67
C ILE A 78 -5.44 -3.00 -20.88
N THR A 79 -4.57 -2.27 -21.59
CA THR A 79 -3.66 -1.28 -21.03
C THR A 79 -4.41 -0.07 -20.46
N THR A 80 -5.45 0.43 -21.14
CA THR A 80 -6.27 1.55 -20.65
C THR A 80 -7.02 1.18 -19.38
N VAL A 81 -7.60 -0.02 -19.32
CA VAL A 81 -8.30 -0.53 -18.14
C VAL A 81 -7.32 -0.61 -16.95
N ARG A 82 -6.13 -1.21 -17.16
CA ARG A 82 -5.10 -1.29 -16.12
C ARG A 82 -4.61 0.08 -15.65
N LYS A 83 -4.42 1.04 -16.55
CA LYS A 83 -4.02 2.42 -16.20
C LYS A 83 -5.08 3.09 -15.31
N LEU A 84 -6.37 2.95 -15.65
CA LEU A 84 -7.47 3.50 -14.85
C LEU A 84 -7.49 2.95 -13.42
N PHE A 85 -7.36 1.63 -13.27
CA PHE A 85 -7.32 0.98 -11.94
C PHE A 85 -6.07 1.38 -11.14
N THR A 86 -4.93 1.52 -11.82
CA THR A 86 -3.67 1.94 -11.17
C THR A 86 -3.76 3.38 -10.67
N ILE A 87 -4.26 4.31 -11.50
CA ILE A 87 -4.48 5.72 -11.12
C ILE A 87 -5.47 5.82 -9.95
N ALA A 88 -6.56 5.04 -9.98
CA ALA A 88 -7.53 4.98 -8.90
C ALA A 88 -6.87 4.53 -7.57
N SER A 89 -5.99 3.51 -7.63
CA SER A 89 -5.26 3.04 -6.44
C SER A 89 -4.23 4.06 -5.91
N LEU A 90 -3.63 4.86 -6.80
CA LEU A 90 -2.61 5.84 -6.44
C LEU A 90 -3.22 7.07 -5.75
N GLY A 91 -4.36 7.56 -6.25
CA GLY A 91 -4.97 8.83 -5.83
C GLY A 91 -5.41 8.87 -4.36
N GLY A 92 -5.83 7.73 -3.81
CA GLY A 92 -6.35 7.66 -2.46
C GLY A 92 -5.31 7.75 -1.34
N GLY A 93 -4.16 7.11 -1.53
CA GLY A 93 -3.25 6.83 -0.42
C GLY A 93 -2.56 8.08 0.16
N PHE A 94 -2.19 9.03 -0.69
CA PHE A 94 -1.43 10.22 -0.25
C PHE A 94 -2.27 11.16 0.63
N LEU A 95 -3.51 11.44 0.21
CA LEU A 95 -4.44 12.30 0.94
C LEU A 95 -4.81 11.71 2.31
N LEU A 96 -5.01 10.40 2.35
CA LEU A 96 -5.42 9.69 3.57
C LEU A 96 -4.31 9.65 4.62
N PHE A 97 -3.04 9.43 4.24
CA PHE A 97 -1.93 9.49 5.20
C PHE A 97 -1.65 10.90 5.70
N SER A 98 -1.81 11.90 4.82
CA SER A 98 -1.69 13.30 5.21
C SER A 98 -2.78 13.66 6.23
N LEU A 99 -4.02 13.22 6.00
CA LEU A 99 -5.13 13.44 6.94
C LEU A 99 -4.91 12.72 8.27
N GLN A 100 -4.35 11.50 8.26
CA GLN A 100 -4.00 10.76 9.48
C GLN A 100 -2.97 11.50 10.34
N ALA A 101 -1.99 12.15 9.71
CA ALA A 101 -0.94 12.89 10.40
C ALA A 101 -1.48 14.15 11.14
N PHE A 102 -2.61 14.70 10.71
CA PHE A 102 -3.22 15.88 11.32
C PHE A 102 -4.40 15.54 12.27
N TRP A 103 -5.23 14.53 11.95
CA TRP A 103 -6.50 14.26 12.64
C TRP A 103 -6.54 12.91 13.36
N GLY A 104 -5.42 12.18 13.40
CA GLY A 104 -5.37 10.83 13.97
C GLY A 104 -5.59 10.74 15.49
N THR A 105 -5.73 11.86 16.19
CA THR A 105 -6.10 11.89 17.63
C THR A 105 -7.51 11.37 17.89
N ASN A 106 -8.40 11.38 16.89
CA ASN A 106 -9.73 10.80 17.01
C ASN A 106 -9.77 9.36 16.48
N SER A 107 -10.26 8.46 17.33
CA SER A 107 -10.34 7.02 17.04
C SER A 107 -11.21 6.68 15.84
N VAL A 108 -12.38 7.33 15.71
CA VAL A 108 -13.32 7.09 14.62
C VAL A 108 -12.74 7.56 13.28
N ILE A 109 -12.10 8.74 13.29
CA ILE A 109 -11.48 9.31 12.09
C ILE A 109 -10.32 8.44 11.60
N SER A 110 -9.50 7.94 12.52
CA SER A 110 -8.40 7.02 12.18
C SER A 110 -8.90 5.74 11.51
N ILE A 111 -9.97 5.13 12.05
CA ILE A 111 -10.55 3.89 11.49
C ILE A 111 -11.12 4.14 10.08
N ILE A 112 -11.81 5.26 9.87
CA ILE A 112 -12.35 5.64 8.55
C ILE A 112 -11.20 5.84 7.56
N ILE A 113 -10.12 6.52 7.96
CA ILE A 113 -8.95 6.76 7.12
C ILE A 113 -8.25 5.45 6.76
N PHE A 114 -8.00 4.57 7.73
CA PHE A 114 -7.40 3.26 7.46
C PHE A 114 -8.30 2.41 6.54
N THR A 115 -9.61 2.38 6.80
CA THR A 115 -10.57 1.65 5.95
C THR A 115 -10.59 2.20 4.53
N GLY A 116 -10.59 3.53 4.37
CA GLY A 116 -10.49 4.20 3.07
C GLY A 116 -9.17 3.93 2.36
N PHE A 117 -8.07 3.80 3.09
CA PHE A 117 -6.77 3.45 2.52
C PHE A 117 -6.80 2.02 1.95
N PHE A 118 -7.35 1.07 2.72
CA PHE A 118 -7.52 -0.31 2.28
C PHE A 118 -8.51 -0.44 1.11
N PHE A 119 -9.55 0.40 1.07
CA PHE A 119 -10.46 0.52 -0.07
C PHE A 119 -9.73 0.93 -1.34
N TRP A 120 -8.96 2.03 -1.31
CA TRP A 120 -8.21 2.47 -2.48
C TRP A 120 -7.12 1.50 -2.88
N LYS A 121 -6.48 0.87 -1.90
CA LYS A 121 -5.50 -0.18 -2.14
C LYS A 121 -6.12 -1.40 -2.82
N ALA A 122 -7.41 -1.66 -2.67
CA ALA A 122 -8.05 -2.82 -3.29
C ALA A 122 -8.05 -2.77 -4.82
N PHE A 123 -7.90 -1.60 -5.44
CA PHE A 123 -7.82 -1.46 -6.91
C PHE A 123 -6.43 -1.80 -7.48
N ASP A 124 -5.41 -1.86 -6.62
CA ASP A 124 -4.03 -2.23 -6.96
C ASP A 124 -3.91 -3.67 -7.50
N SER A 125 -4.76 -4.58 -7.00
CA SER A 125 -4.79 -5.99 -7.44
C SER A 125 -5.23 -6.14 -8.91
N ALA A 126 -6.21 -5.35 -9.35
CA ALA A 126 -6.71 -5.35 -10.71
C ALA A 126 -5.80 -4.59 -11.70
N GLY A 127 -4.99 -3.64 -11.20
CA GLY A 127 -4.09 -2.80 -12.00
C GLY A 127 -2.64 -3.27 -12.04
N PHE A 128 -1.91 -3.04 -10.93
CA PHE A 128 -0.45 -3.13 -10.85
C PHE A 128 0.07 -4.58 -10.83
N HIS A 129 -0.55 -5.45 -10.02
CA HIS A 129 -0.12 -6.86 -9.90
C HIS A 129 -0.25 -7.62 -11.22
N SER A 130 -1.18 -7.17 -12.07
CA SER A 130 -1.39 -7.70 -13.41
C SER A 130 -0.42 -7.14 -14.44
N ASN A 131 0.25 -6.02 -14.17
CA ASN A 131 1.12 -5.31 -15.13
C ASN A 131 2.54 -5.89 -15.17
N SER A 132 3.03 -6.39 -14.03
CA SER A 132 4.33 -7.06 -13.93
C SER A 132 4.44 -8.34 -14.78
N LEU A 133 3.30 -8.99 -15.09
CA LEU A 133 3.25 -10.15 -15.98
C LEU A 133 3.38 -9.78 -17.47
N ASP A 134 3.02 -8.55 -17.84
CA ASP A 134 2.96 -8.10 -19.23
C ASP A 134 4.28 -7.49 -19.73
N ILE A 135 5.09 -6.91 -18.84
CA ILE A 135 6.35 -6.24 -19.20
C ILE A 135 7.44 -7.26 -19.60
N SER A 136 7.46 -8.46 -19.02
CA SER A 136 8.39 -9.52 -19.44
C SER A 136 7.92 -10.92 -19.01
N PRO A 137 7.10 -11.61 -19.81
CA PRO A 137 6.61 -12.95 -19.44
C PRO A 137 7.72 -13.98 -19.23
N ALA A 138 8.90 -13.81 -19.86
CA ALA A 138 10.04 -14.70 -19.69
C ALA A 138 10.82 -14.51 -18.37
N TYR A 139 10.71 -13.34 -17.72
CA TYR A 139 11.48 -12.99 -16.51
C TYR A 139 10.62 -12.51 -15.34
N ALA A 140 9.28 -12.57 -15.47
CA ALA A 140 8.34 -12.16 -14.45
C ALA A 140 8.56 -12.89 -13.10
N GLY A 141 8.87 -14.19 -13.14
CA GLY A 141 9.16 -14.98 -11.94
C GLY A 141 10.38 -14.45 -11.17
N THR A 142 11.49 -14.18 -11.86
CA THR A 142 12.71 -13.64 -11.24
C THR A 142 12.52 -12.23 -10.69
N ILE A 143 11.79 -11.35 -11.40
CA ILE A 143 11.48 -10.00 -10.93
C ILE A 143 10.58 -10.05 -9.69
N TYR A 144 9.60 -10.95 -9.69
CA TYR A 144 8.69 -11.15 -8.56
C TYR A 144 9.44 -11.65 -7.32
N GLU A 145 10.28 -12.68 -7.46
CA GLU A 145 11.09 -13.20 -6.37
C GLU A 145 12.08 -12.16 -5.84
N LEU A 146 12.76 -11.42 -6.72
CA LEU A 146 13.66 -10.34 -6.33
C LEU A 146 12.91 -9.27 -5.51
N THR A 147 11.73 -8.86 -5.98
CA THR A 147 10.86 -7.91 -5.28
C THR A 147 10.47 -8.45 -3.91
N ASN A 148 10.16 -9.74 -3.79
CA ASN A 148 9.75 -10.35 -2.53
C ASN A 148 10.89 -10.41 -1.49
N VAL A 149 12.14 -10.61 -1.93
CA VAL A 149 13.32 -10.54 -1.04
C VAL A 149 13.47 -9.13 -0.47
N PHE A 150 13.45 -8.11 -1.33
CA PHE A 150 13.52 -6.72 -0.89
C PHE A 150 12.32 -6.30 -0.05
N ALA A 151 11.14 -6.78 -0.38
CA ALA A 151 9.91 -6.58 0.38
C ALA A 151 9.98 -7.16 1.78
N SER A 152 10.55 -8.35 1.93
CA SER A 152 10.73 -9.01 3.23
C SER A 152 11.75 -8.26 4.08
N ALA A 153 12.87 -7.83 3.48
CA ALA A 153 13.85 -6.97 4.15
C ALA A 153 13.22 -5.63 4.57
N ALA A 154 12.43 -5.02 3.69
CA ALA A 154 11.70 -3.80 3.95
C ALA A 154 10.70 -3.96 5.11
N GLY A 155 9.97 -5.08 5.19
CA GLY A 155 9.07 -5.39 6.30
C GLY A 155 9.79 -5.55 7.64
N TYR A 156 10.97 -6.16 7.63
CA TYR A 156 11.82 -6.25 8.83
C TYR A 156 12.30 -4.87 9.29
N VAL A 157 12.86 -4.08 8.36
CA VAL A 157 13.36 -2.73 8.64
C VAL A 157 12.24 -1.82 9.12
N SER A 158 11.06 -1.89 8.51
CA SER A 158 9.92 -1.05 8.88
C SER A 158 9.47 -1.31 10.31
N THR A 159 9.39 -2.57 10.72
CA THR A 159 9.01 -2.97 12.07
C THR A 159 10.07 -2.53 13.10
N LYS A 160 11.36 -2.61 12.75
CA LYS A 160 12.46 -2.11 13.58
C LYS A 160 12.41 -0.60 13.77
N ILE A 161 12.20 0.16 12.69
CA ILE A 161 12.09 1.63 12.74
C ILE A 161 10.96 2.01 13.69
N VAL A 162 9.77 1.43 13.51
CA VAL A 162 8.63 1.75 14.35
C VAL A 162 8.88 1.37 15.81
N ALA A 163 9.48 0.20 16.06
CA ALA A 163 9.84 -0.23 17.40
C ALA A 163 10.85 0.72 18.07
N LEU A 164 11.77 1.33 17.32
CA LEU A 164 12.72 2.32 17.85
C LEU A 164 12.03 3.62 18.24
N PHE A 165 11.11 4.12 17.39
CA PHE A 165 10.38 5.35 17.67
C PHE A 165 9.47 5.18 18.89
N ILE A 166 8.65 4.12 18.93
CA ILE A 166 7.63 3.90 19.98
C ILE A 166 8.24 3.56 21.36
N LYS A 167 9.51 3.10 21.42
CA LYS A 167 10.16 2.65 22.66
C LYS A 167 10.23 3.73 23.74
N GLU A 168 10.28 5.00 23.34
CA GLU A 168 10.50 6.11 24.27
C GLU A 168 9.20 6.68 24.85
N ARG A 169 8.12 6.85 24.06
CA ARG A 169 6.83 7.39 24.53
C ARG A 169 5.66 6.96 23.66
N GLN A 170 4.66 6.26 24.21
CA GLN A 170 3.47 5.83 23.46
C GLN A 170 2.45 6.97 23.21
N ASN A 171 2.90 8.06 22.58
CA ASN A 171 2.10 9.26 22.32
C ASN A 171 1.87 9.46 20.82
N PHE A 172 0.74 10.10 20.48
CA PHE A 172 0.36 10.44 19.10
C PHE A 172 1.46 11.20 18.32
N GLU A 173 2.23 12.06 19.01
CA GLU A 173 3.34 12.82 18.43
C GLU A 173 4.41 11.94 17.78
N GLN A 174 4.72 10.77 18.35
CA GLN A 174 5.68 9.85 17.75
C GLN A 174 5.11 9.16 16.51
N TRP A 175 3.83 8.81 16.54
CA TRP A 175 3.12 8.26 15.38
C TRP A 175 3.03 9.25 14.22
N ARG A 176 2.94 10.55 14.52
CA ARG A 176 2.97 11.60 13.51
C ARG A 176 4.23 11.54 12.65
N TYR A 177 5.41 11.29 13.25
CA TYR A 177 6.65 11.11 12.48
C TYR A 177 6.60 9.88 11.56
N ILE A 178 6.04 8.78 12.04
CA ILE A 178 5.87 7.56 11.23
C ILE A 178 4.94 7.83 10.03
N PHE A 179 3.83 8.55 10.23
CA PHE A 179 2.93 8.93 9.14
C PHE A 179 3.61 9.87 8.14
N TRP A 180 4.41 10.84 8.58
CA TRP A 180 5.18 11.71 7.68
C TRP A 180 6.20 10.92 6.84
N ILE A 181 6.88 9.92 7.41
CA ILE A 181 7.77 9.03 6.67
C ILE A 181 7.00 8.30 5.56
N MET A 182 5.79 7.79 5.85
CA MET A 182 4.96 7.14 4.83
C MET A 182 4.56 8.09 3.70
N VAL A 183 4.23 9.34 4.03
CA VAL A 183 3.87 10.39 3.06
C VAL A 183 5.05 10.71 2.14
N VAL A 184 6.24 10.88 2.71
CA VAL A 184 7.48 11.14 1.93
C VAL A 184 7.79 9.99 0.99
N ILE A 185 7.72 8.75 1.49
CA ILE A 185 7.95 7.55 0.65
C ILE A 185 6.91 7.49 -0.48
N LYS A 186 5.63 7.72 -0.18
CA LYS A 186 4.55 7.71 -1.19
C LYS A 186 4.75 8.79 -2.25
N ARG A 187 5.20 9.99 -1.87
CA ARG A 187 5.52 11.07 -2.81
C ARG A 187 6.66 10.67 -3.76
N GLY A 188 7.71 10.04 -3.24
CA GLY A 188 8.85 9.55 -4.04
C GLY A 188 8.41 8.52 -5.09
N THR A 189 7.52 7.59 -4.72
CA THR A 189 6.98 6.60 -5.67
C THR A 189 6.17 7.26 -6.79
N ILE A 190 5.36 8.27 -6.48
CA ILE A 190 4.55 8.98 -7.50
C ILE A 190 5.44 9.75 -8.49
N SER A 191 6.57 10.31 -8.03
CA SER A 191 7.50 11.00 -8.93
C SER A 191 8.20 10.04 -9.89
N GLU A 192 8.52 8.82 -9.46
CA GLU A 192 9.17 7.81 -10.32
C GLU A 192 8.19 7.28 -11.38
N ASP A 193 6.94 6.99 -11.02
CA ASP A 193 5.90 6.53 -11.96
C ASP A 193 5.54 7.57 -13.04
N ASN A 194 5.78 8.86 -12.79
CA ASN A 194 5.56 9.95 -13.75
C ASN A 194 6.74 10.17 -14.72
N ILE A 195 7.93 9.67 -14.41
CA ILE A 195 9.13 9.83 -15.25
C ILE A 195 9.20 8.73 -16.33
N ASP A 196 8.51 7.61 -16.12
CA ASP A 196 8.51 6.44 -17.01
C ASP A 196 7.28 6.34 -17.94
N ASN A 197 6.43 7.38 -18.03
CA ASN A 197 5.37 7.52 -19.05
C ASN A 197 5.77 8.53 -20.13
#